data_AF-A0A2Z7CDK1-F1
#
_entry.id   AF-A0A2Z7CDK1-F1
#
_cell.length_a   1.000
_cell.length_b   1.000
_cell.length_c   1.000
_cell.angle_alpha   90.00
_cell.angle_beta   90.00
_cell.angle_gamma   90.00
#
_symmetry.space_group_name_H-M   'P 1'
#
loop_
_entity.id
_entity.type
_entity.pdbx_description
1 polymer ?
#
loop_
_entity_poly.entity_id
_entity_poly.type
_entity_poly.pdbx_seq_one_letter_code
_entity_poly.pdbx_strand_id
1 'polypeptide(L)'
;MKTPEKLKTRRIAVEKEIDGMSERYAVVRHRPRVAAAFVLFLIVLVEAGDERQVGCSKTCVAENCNTIGIRYGKYCGVGWSGCPGEKPCDDLDACCKIHDECVERKGLNNIKCHEKFKRCIKKVHKNGKAGFSKTCPYDTAVPTMTQGMDMAILFSQFGNSKMEL
;
A
#
# COMPACT_ATOMS: atom_id res chain seq x y z
N MET A 1 8.40 -7.86 -40.47
CA MET A 1 7.84 -9.06 -41.13
C MET A 1 8.15 -10.27 -40.26
N LYS A 2 7.16 -11.16 -40.09
CA LYS A 2 7.07 -12.39 -39.24
C LYS A 2 6.46 -12.27 -37.83
N THR A 3 5.20 -12.69 -37.79
CA THR A 3 4.38 -13.27 -36.70
C THR A 3 4.72 -14.79 -36.55
N PRO A 4 3.94 -15.66 -35.85
CA PRO A 4 4.01 -15.95 -34.41
C PRO A 4 4.02 -17.48 -34.08
N GLU A 5 4.97 -18.03 -33.31
CA GLU A 5 4.91 -19.49 -33.00
C GLU A 5 5.61 -19.99 -31.71
N LYS A 6 5.66 -19.21 -30.61
CA LYS A 6 6.27 -19.69 -29.35
C LYS A 6 5.39 -19.54 -28.11
N LEU A 7 4.12 -19.91 -28.24
CA LEU A 7 3.16 -19.98 -27.13
C LEU A 7 2.53 -21.38 -27.04
N LYS A 8 3.31 -22.45 -26.80
CA LYS A 8 2.71 -23.75 -26.39
C LYS A 8 3.58 -24.78 -25.65
N THR A 9 4.87 -24.55 -25.38
CA THR A 9 5.77 -25.65 -24.95
C THR A 9 6.32 -25.55 -23.51
N ARG A 10 5.82 -24.66 -22.66
CA ARG A 10 6.31 -24.50 -21.27
C ARG A 10 5.45 -25.15 -20.19
N ARG A 11 4.54 -26.06 -20.54
CA ARG A 11 3.59 -26.70 -19.61
C ARG A 11 4.00 -28.10 -19.13
N ILE A 12 5.19 -28.60 -19.47
CA ILE A 12 5.57 -30.00 -19.24
C ILE A 12 7.02 -30.05 -18.70
N ALA A 13 7.26 -29.63 -17.46
CA ALA A 13 8.55 -29.83 -16.78
C ALA A 13 8.49 -29.53 -15.27
N VAL A 14 7.41 -29.91 -14.57
CA VAL A 14 7.28 -29.69 -13.11
C VAL A 14 7.44 -31.00 -12.31
N GLU A 15 7.70 -32.14 -12.94
CA GLU A 15 7.36 -33.43 -12.32
C GLU A 15 8.51 -34.43 -12.09
N LYS A 16 9.74 -34.00 -11.81
CA LYS A 16 10.82 -34.97 -11.48
C LYS A 16 11.69 -34.58 -10.28
N GLU A 17 11.52 -35.38 -9.21
CA GLU A 17 12.54 -35.88 -8.25
C GLU A 17 13.16 -34.82 -7.30
N ILE A 18 12.80 -34.68 -6.01
CA ILE A 18 12.89 -35.61 -4.84
C ILE A 18 14.21 -36.41 -4.82
N ASP A 19 15.17 -36.04 -3.96
CA ASP A 19 15.52 -36.83 -2.76
C ASP A 19 16.61 -36.15 -1.89
N GLY A 20 16.47 -36.21 -0.56
CA GLY A 20 17.43 -35.58 0.34
C GLY A 20 17.08 -35.46 1.83
N MET A 21 16.51 -36.51 2.43
CA MET A 21 16.78 -36.96 3.81
C MET A 21 16.45 -36.03 5.00
N SER A 22 15.36 -36.33 5.73
CA SER A 22 15.43 -36.40 7.21
C SER A 22 14.29 -37.24 7.79
N GLU A 23 14.68 -38.12 8.70
CA GLU A 23 13.96 -39.26 9.24
C GLU A 23 12.81 -38.92 10.22
N ARG A 24 11.94 -39.94 10.39
CA ARG A 24 11.09 -40.22 11.56
C ARG A 24 9.88 -39.31 11.78
N TYR A 25 8.74 -39.69 11.20
CA TYR A 25 7.45 -39.58 11.90
C TYR A 25 6.65 -40.88 11.76
N ALA A 26 6.38 -41.50 12.91
CA ALA A 26 5.70 -42.79 13.03
C ALA A 26 4.23 -42.68 12.56
N VAL A 27 3.83 -43.55 11.64
CA VAL A 27 2.43 -43.73 11.23
C VAL A 27 1.72 -44.53 12.33
N VAL A 28 0.86 -43.86 13.11
CA VAL A 28 -0.03 -44.53 14.08
C VAL A 28 -1.19 -45.17 13.32
N ARG A 29 -1.23 -46.51 13.31
CA ARG A 29 -2.31 -47.31 12.72
C ARG A 29 -3.49 -47.38 13.69
N HIS A 30 -4.54 -46.57 13.50
CA HIS A 30 -5.76 -46.68 14.30
C HIS A 30 -6.59 -47.92 13.88
N ARG A 31 -6.67 -48.91 14.77
CA ARG A 31 -7.73 -49.94 14.79
C ARG A 31 -8.89 -49.42 15.65
N PRO A 32 -10.15 -49.45 15.19
CA PRO A 32 -11.24 -48.85 15.95
C PRO A 32 -11.75 -49.79 17.04
N ARG A 33 -12.34 -49.17 18.06
CA ARG A 33 -13.17 -49.69 19.18
C ARG A 33 -12.40 -50.03 20.45
N VAL A 34 -12.36 -49.11 21.41
CA VAL A 34 -13.08 -49.17 22.72
C VAL A 34 -13.25 -47.73 23.23
N ALA A 35 -14.38 -47.44 23.86
CA ALA A 35 -14.77 -46.13 24.39
C ALA A 35 -13.87 -45.64 25.54
N ALA A 36 -13.42 -44.39 25.48
CA ALA A 36 -13.20 -43.50 26.63
C ALA A 36 -12.82 -42.10 26.13
N ALA A 37 -13.42 -41.09 26.75
CA ALA A 37 -13.16 -39.68 26.52
C ALA A 37 -11.66 -39.34 26.65
N PHE A 38 -11.16 -38.45 25.79
CA PHE A 38 -10.33 -37.27 26.15
C PHE A 38 -9.85 -36.56 24.85
N VAL A 39 -10.04 -35.23 24.84
CA VAL A 39 -9.14 -34.19 24.24
C VAL A 39 -9.28 -33.83 22.75
N LEU A 40 -9.76 -32.58 22.55
CA LEU A 40 -9.20 -31.45 21.78
C LEU A 40 -8.47 -31.79 20.46
N PHE A 41 -8.65 -31.09 19.35
CA PHE A 41 -8.75 -29.65 19.16
C PHE A 41 -9.20 -29.40 17.72
N LEU A 42 -9.98 -28.35 17.50
CA LEU A 42 -10.37 -27.84 16.19
C LEU A 42 -9.12 -27.46 15.38
N ILE A 43 -8.96 -27.97 14.16
CA ILE A 43 -8.12 -27.29 13.17
C ILE A 43 -8.95 -27.08 11.91
N VAL A 44 -9.63 -25.95 11.89
CA VAL A 44 -10.05 -25.27 10.66
C VAL A 44 -8.77 -24.69 10.05
N LEU A 45 -8.35 -25.17 8.87
CA LEU A 45 -7.39 -24.44 8.04
C LEU A 45 -8.13 -23.80 6.88
N VAL A 46 -8.53 -22.55 7.13
CA VAL A 46 -8.77 -21.55 6.10
C VAL A 46 -7.39 -21.18 5.53
N GLU A 47 -7.15 -21.48 4.25
CA GLU A 47 -6.03 -20.90 3.52
C GLU A 47 -6.49 -19.58 2.90
N ALA A 48 -6.42 -18.51 3.70
CA ALA A 48 -6.38 -17.16 3.16
C ALA A 48 -4.92 -16.83 2.86
N GLY A 49 -4.55 -16.86 1.58
CA GLY A 49 -3.28 -16.30 1.13
C GLY A 49 -3.33 -14.78 1.26
N ASP A 50 -2.95 -14.25 2.43
CA ASP A 50 -2.69 -12.83 2.65
C ASP A 50 -1.21 -12.55 2.38
N GLU A 51 -0.85 -12.42 1.10
CA GLU A 51 0.25 -11.51 0.79
C GLU A 51 -0.25 -10.13 1.20
N ARG A 52 0.45 -9.44 2.10
CA ARG A 52 0.19 -8.03 2.43
C ARG A 52 0.39 -7.18 1.16
N GLN A 53 -0.55 -7.24 0.23
CA GLN A 53 -0.68 -6.29 -0.85
C GLN A 53 -1.01 -4.98 -0.17
N VAL A 54 -0.07 -4.02 -0.23
CA VAL A 54 -0.39 -2.63 0.06
C VAL A 54 -1.51 -2.25 -0.91
N GLY A 55 -2.75 -2.33 -0.44
CA GLY A 55 -3.92 -2.13 -1.27
C GLY A 55 -3.93 -0.70 -1.78
N CYS A 56 -4.17 -0.53 -3.08
CA CYS A 56 -4.45 0.77 -3.64
C CYS A 56 -5.94 1.13 -3.48
N SER A 57 -6.25 2.41 -3.36
CA SER A 57 -7.61 2.88 -3.18
C SER A 57 -8.37 3.00 -4.51
N LYS A 58 -9.61 2.52 -4.54
CA LYS A 58 -10.58 2.76 -5.62
C LYS A 58 -11.70 3.73 -5.21
N THR A 59 -11.74 4.14 -3.94
CA THR A 59 -12.84 4.89 -3.34
C THR A 59 -12.34 6.14 -2.63
N CYS A 60 -13.14 7.20 -2.65
CA CYS A 60 -12.81 8.43 -1.95
C CYS A 60 -13.05 8.25 -0.45
N VAL A 61 -11.99 8.31 0.36
CA VAL A 61 -12.08 8.20 1.83
C VAL A 61 -11.76 9.52 2.51
N ALA A 62 -12.29 9.72 3.71
CA ALA A 62 -12.10 10.92 4.52
C ALA A 62 -11.94 10.51 5.97
N GLU A 63 -10.72 10.14 6.35
CA GLU A 63 -10.37 9.57 7.65
C GLU A 63 -9.21 10.35 8.28
N ASN A 64 -9.20 10.45 9.61
CA ASN A 64 -8.10 11.02 10.38
C ASN A 64 -7.67 12.43 9.93
N CYS A 65 -8.64 13.26 9.51
CA CYS A 65 -8.43 14.54 8.80
C CYS A 65 -7.47 15.52 9.49
N ASN A 66 -7.34 15.43 10.82
CA ASN A 66 -6.57 16.34 11.67
C ASN A 66 -5.29 15.71 12.24
N THR A 67 -4.84 14.58 11.68
CA THR A 67 -3.61 13.89 12.13
C THR A 67 -2.69 13.55 10.96
N ILE A 68 -1.44 13.20 11.24
CA ILE A 68 -0.47 12.77 10.21
C ILE A 68 -0.94 11.49 9.47
N GLY A 69 -1.80 10.68 10.10
CA GLY A 69 -2.42 9.49 9.50
C GLY A 69 -3.61 9.79 8.60
N ILE A 70 -3.75 11.02 8.10
CA ILE A 70 -4.83 11.43 7.19
C ILE A 70 -4.92 10.49 5.98
N ARG A 71 -6.15 10.07 5.67
CA ARG A 71 -6.51 9.48 4.38
C ARG A 71 -7.59 10.32 3.75
N TYR A 72 -7.24 11.01 2.67
CA TYR A 72 -8.12 11.92 1.97
C TYR A 72 -8.17 11.56 0.48
N GLY A 73 -9.38 11.40 -0.03
CA GLY A 73 -9.60 10.99 -1.42
C GLY A 73 -9.02 9.59 -1.65
N LYS A 74 -8.34 9.40 -2.78
CA LYS A 74 -7.67 8.14 -3.12
C LYS A 74 -6.16 8.21 -2.92
N TYR A 75 -5.57 9.39 -2.90
CA TYR A 75 -4.12 9.58 -3.04
C TYR A 75 -3.46 10.30 -1.86
N CYS A 76 -4.21 10.98 -0.99
CA CYS A 76 -3.57 11.69 0.10
C CYS A 76 -3.43 10.81 1.34
N GLY A 77 -2.21 10.40 1.66
CA GLY A 77 -1.86 9.79 2.94
C GLY A 77 -0.53 9.05 2.89
N VAL A 78 0.14 8.91 4.03
CA VAL A 78 1.41 8.16 4.09
C VAL A 78 1.14 6.68 3.81
N GLY A 79 1.76 6.14 2.77
CA GLY A 79 1.53 4.75 2.35
C GLY A 79 0.12 4.49 1.83
N TRP A 80 -0.60 5.54 1.41
CA TRP A 80 -1.94 5.46 0.86
C TRP A 80 -1.96 6.09 -0.52
N SER A 81 -2.33 5.32 -1.54
CA SER A 81 -2.41 5.82 -2.92
C SER A 81 -3.52 5.14 -3.71
N GLY A 82 -3.95 5.76 -4.81
CA GLY A 82 -5.04 5.27 -5.65
C GLY A 82 -4.56 4.23 -6.67
N CYS A 83 -5.46 3.36 -7.10
CA CYS A 83 -5.12 2.34 -8.09
C CYS A 83 -4.75 2.93 -9.46
N PRO A 84 -3.98 2.19 -10.29
CA PRO A 84 -3.69 2.60 -11.65
C PRO A 84 -4.98 2.91 -12.43
N GLY A 85 -5.01 4.07 -13.09
CA GLY A 85 -6.16 4.54 -13.87
C GLY A 85 -7.24 5.27 -13.06
N GLU A 86 -7.20 5.24 -11.72
CA GLU A 86 -8.16 5.97 -10.90
C GLU A 86 -8.02 7.49 -11.09
N LYS A 87 -9.17 8.17 -11.10
CA LYS A 87 -9.24 9.64 -11.11
C LYS A 87 -9.27 10.15 -9.67
N PRO A 88 -8.61 11.29 -9.38
CA PRO A 88 -8.72 11.95 -8.10
C PRO A 88 -10.17 12.36 -7.78
N CYS A 89 -10.49 12.42 -6.50
CA CYS A 89 -11.81 12.79 -5.99
C CYS A 89 -12.11 14.29 -6.15
N ASP A 90 -11.08 15.13 -6.05
CA ASP A 90 -11.13 16.57 -6.29
C ASP A 90 -9.72 17.15 -6.57
N ASP A 91 -9.61 18.48 -6.58
CA ASP A 91 -8.35 19.19 -6.84
C ASP A 91 -7.28 18.95 -5.75
N LEU A 92 -7.68 18.74 -4.50
CA LEU A 92 -6.74 18.45 -3.41
C LEU A 92 -6.17 17.04 -3.57
N ASP A 93 -7.03 16.06 -3.83
CA ASP A 93 -6.63 14.70 -4.13
C ASP A 93 -5.78 14.61 -5.42
N ALA A 94 -6.02 15.48 -6.40
CA ALA A 94 -5.20 15.58 -7.60
C ALA A 94 -3.77 16.06 -7.29
N CYS A 95 -3.59 16.97 -6.34
CA CYS A 95 -2.27 17.35 -5.86
C CYS A 95 -1.52 16.16 -5.25
N CYS A 96 -2.23 15.30 -4.50
CA CYS A 96 -1.65 14.10 -3.89
C CYS A 96 -1.26 13.07 -4.94
N LYS A 97 -2.11 12.81 -5.94
CA LYS A 97 -1.74 11.94 -7.07
C LYS A 97 -0.44 12.38 -7.76
N ILE A 98 -0.31 13.68 -8.01
CA ILE A 98 0.92 14.25 -8.61
C ILE A 98 2.13 14.08 -7.69
N HIS A 99 1.93 14.13 -6.37
CA HIS A 99 2.98 13.92 -5.38
C HIS A 99 3.43 12.46 -5.35
N ASP A 100 2.48 11.52 -5.28
CA ASP A 100 2.73 10.07 -5.30
C ASP A 100 3.54 9.67 -6.55
N GLU A 101 3.07 10.07 -7.74
CA GLU A 101 3.78 9.83 -9.01
C GLU A 101 5.18 10.49 -9.05
N CYS A 102 5.37 11.58 -8.30
CA CYS A 102 6.67 12.24 -8.19
C CYS A 102 7.63 11.43 -7.33
N VAL A 103 7.20 10.99 -6.14
CA VAL A 103 8.04 10.25 -5.20
C VAL A 103 8.29 8.81 -5.63
N GLU A 104 7.35 8.19 -6.35
CA GLU A 104 7.54 6.87 -6.98
C GLU A 104 8.70 6.94 -7.98
N ARG A 105 8.74 7.99 -8.81
CA ARG A 105 9.78 8.14 -9.83
C ARG A 105 11.11 8.70 -9.30
N LYS A 106 11.08 9.58 -8.30
CA LYS A 106 12.25 10.37 -7.87
C LYS A 106 12.78 10.02 -6.48
N GLY A 107 12.13 9.10 -5.77
CA GLY A 107 12.46 8.72 -4.40
C GLY A 107 11.58 9.42 -3.36
N LEU A 108 11.30 8.69 -2.27
CA LEU A 108 10.46 9.13 -1.16
C LEU A 108 10.99 10.36 -0.42
N ASN A 109 12.30 10.59 -0.43
CA ASN A 109 12.99 11.72 0.20
C ASN A 109 13.21 12.91 -0.74
N ASN A 110 12.56 12.93 -1.91
CA ASN A 110 12.78 14.00 -2.88
C ASN A 110 12.13 15.32 -2.43
N ILE A 111 12.93 16.23 -1.86
CA ILE A 111 12.49 17.55 -1.37
C ILE A 111 11.70 18.33 -2.43
N LYS A 112 12.09 18.24 -3.72
CA LYS A 112 11.37 18.96 -4.79
C LYS A 112 9.94 18.45 -4.98
N CYS A 113 9.68 17.15 -4.74
CA CYS A 113 8.33 16.60 -4.75
C CYS A 113 7.48 17.16 -3.61
N HIS A 114 7.99 17.15 -2.37
CA HIS A 114 7.28 17.68 -1.20
C HIS A 114 6.99 19.18 -1.34
N GLU A 115 7.97 19.96 -1.80
CA GLU A 115 7.81 21.40 -2.04
C GLU A 115 6.79 21.71 -3.15
N LYS A 116 6.77 20.92 -4.22
CA LYS A 116 5.75 21.05 -5.29
C LYS A 116 4.36 20.75 -4.75
N PHE A 117 4.22 19.71 -3.92
CA PHE A 117 2.95 19.34 -3.32
C PHE A 117 2.42 20.45 -2.39
N LYS A 118 3.25 20.99 -1.48
CA LYS A 118 2.89 22.15 -0.64
C LYS A 118 2.38 23.33 -1.45
N ARG A 119 3.05 23.69 -2.56
CA ARG A 119 2.59 24.75 -3.47
C ARG A 119 1.24 24.43 -4.13
N CYS A 120 1.02 23.17 -4.49
CA CYS A 120 -0.23 22.72 -5.10
C CYS A 120 -1.41 22.88 -4.13
N ILE A 121 -1.31 22.30 -2.94
CA ILE A 121 -2.40 22.32 -1.94
C ILE A 121 -2.69 23.74 -1.44
N LYS A 122 -1.66 24.60 -1.32
CA LYS A 122 -1.84 26.02 -0.97
C LYS A 122 -2.63 26.78 -2.04
N LYS A 123 -2.44 26.47 -3.33
CA LYS A 123 -3.24 27.08 -4.41
C LYS A 123 -4.68 26.58 -4.38
N VAL A 124 -4.88 25.27 -4.22
CA VAL A 124 -6.21 24.66 -4.13
C VAL A 124 -7.00 25.23 -2.96
N HIS A 125 -6.36 25.39 -1.79
CA HIS A 125 -6.99 25.98 -0.61
C HIS A 125 -7.46 27.41 -0.84
N LYS A 126 -6.61 28.24 -1.47
CA LYS A 126 -6.96 29.62 -1.82
C LYS A 126 -8.12 29.76 -2.80
N ASN A 127 -8.39 28.75 -3.61
CA ASN A 127 -9.50 28.77 -4.57
C ASN A 127 -10.87 28.62 -3.90
N GLY A 128 -10.92 28.38 -2.58
CA GLY A 128 -12.17 28.40 -1.79
C GLY A 128 -13.17 27.30 -2.11
N LYS A 129 -12.76 26.26 -2.85
CA LYS A 129 -13.61 25.09 -3.11
C LYS A 129 -13.80 24.29 -1.83
N ALA A 130 -14.99 23.72 -1.63
CA ALA A 130 -15.29 22.91 -0.44
C ALA A 130 -14.58 21.54 -0.43
N GLY A 131 -14.12 21.05 -1.60
CA GLY A 131 -13.65 19.68 -1.77
C GLY A 131 -14.80 18.67 -1.83
N PHE A 132 -14.47 17.38 -1.96
CA PHE A 132 -15.49 16.32 -2.07
C PHE A 132 -16.13 15.94 -0.72
N SER A 133 -15.46 16.21 0.40
CA SER A 133 -15.85 15.75 1.75
C SER A 133 -16.19 16.90 2.68
N LYS A 134 -17.33 16.81 3.36
CA LYS A 134 -17.69 17.70 4.47
C LYS A 134 -17.01 17.32 5.78
N THR A 135 -16.62 16.06 5.94
CA THR A 135 -15.98 15.53 7.17
C THR A 135 -14.52 15.95 7.25
N CYS A 136 -13.83 16.01 6.11
CA CYS A 136 -12.47 16.56 6.00
C CYS A 136 -12.51 17.83 5.14
N PRO A 137 -12.94 18.98 5.67
CA PRO A 137 -12.88 20.23 4.89
C PRO A 137 -11.44 20.61 4.59
N TYR A 138 -11.21 21.38 3.51
CA TYR A 138 -9.88 21.86 3.13
C TYR A 138 -9.18 22.63 4.26
N ASP A 139 -9.94 23.39 5.07
CA ASP A 139 -9.39 24.12 6.23
C ASP A 139 -8.79 23.23 7.31
N THR A 140 -9.11 21.94 7.32
CA THR A 140 -8.47 20.94 8.21
C THR A 140 -7.43 20.12 7.44
N ALA A 141 -7.81 19.60 6.27
CA ALA A 141 -6.96 18.69 5.50
C ALA A 141 -5.67 19.37 5.01
N VAL A 142 -5.75 20.59 4.47
CA VAL A 142 -4.59 21.28 3.88
C VAL A 142 -3.53 21.65 4.93
N PRO A 143 -3.88 22.23 6.10
CA PRO A 143 -2.89 22.46 7.16
C PRO A 143 -2.24 21.16 7.66
N THR A 144 -3.02 20.10 7.86
CA THR A 144 -2.49 18.80 8.30
C THR A 144 -1.51 18.21 7.28
N MET A 145 -1.86 18.23 5.98
CA MET A 145 -0.96 17.78 4.92
C MET A 145 0.29 18.66 4.82
N THR A 146 0.16 19.98 5.01
CA THR A 146 1.29 20.92 4.99
C THR A 146 2.28 20.59 6.12
N GLN A 147 1.78 20.36 7.33
CA GLN A 147 2.59 19.95 8.47
C GLN A 147 3.31 18.62 8.21
N GLY A 148 2.61 17.63 7.66
CA GLY A 148 3.22 16.35 7.28
C GLY A 148 4.36 16.52 6.26
N MET A 149 4.22 17.44 5.31
CA MET A 149 5.26 17.73 4.34
C MET A 149 6.46 18.49 4.92
N ASP A 150 6.23 19.43 5.84
CA ASP A 150 7.33 20.11 6.53
C ASP A 150 8.19 19.10 7.29
N MET A 151 7.55 18.13 7.95
CA MET A 151 8.23 17.03 8.61
C MET A 151 8.99 16.12 7.61
N ALA A 152 8.38 15.78 6.48
CA ALA A 152 9.03 14.96 5.44
C ALA A 152 10.26 15.65 4.82
N ILE A 153 10.19 16.98 4.61
CA ILE A 153 11.32 17.77 4.11
C ILE A 153 12.46 17.78 5.13
N LEU A 154 12.14 18.02 6.40
CA LEU A 154 13.12 17.98 7.49
C LEU A 154 13.84 16.62 7.54
N PHE A 155 13.10 15.51 7.49
CA PHE A 155 13.70 14.17 7.46
C PHE A 155 14.52 13.90 6.21
N SER A 156 14.10 14.42 5.05
CA SER A 156 14.85 14.29 3.80
C SER A 156 16.22 14.98 3.88
N GLN A 157 16.31 16.12 4.57
CA GLN A 157 17.57 16.84 4.79
C GLN A 157 18.52 16.06 5.71
N PHE A 158 18.00 15.51 6.82
CA PHE A 158 18.80 14.69 7.74
C PHE A 158 19.31 13.38 7.11
N GLY A 159 18.47 12.73 6.29
CA GLY A 159 18.85 11.52 5.58
C GLY A 159 20.00 11.75 4.59
N ASN A 160 19.99 12.88 3.88
CA ASN A 160 21.07 13.24 2.96
C ASN A 160 22.38 13.58 3.70
N SER A 161 22.32 14.23 4.87
CA SER A 161 23.52 14.53 5.65
C SER A 161 24.22 13.28 6.22
N LYS A 162 23.53 12.14 6.33
CA LYS A 162 24.10 10.89 6.87
C LYS A 162 24.86 10.06 5.82
N MET A 163 24.75 10.41 4.53
CA MET A 163 25.53 9.78 3.45
C MET A 163 26.85 10.51 3.16
N GLU A 164 27.10 11.66 3.79
CA GLU A 164 28.29 12.51 3.60
C GLU A 164 29.28 12.42 4.79
N LEU A 165 29.10 11.46 5.71
CA LEU A 165 30.00 11.22 6.86
C LEU A 165 30.61 9.80 6.83
#